data_AF-A0A819ZDE7-F1
#
_entry.id   AF-A0A819ZDE7-F1
#
_cell.length_a   1.000
_cell.length_b   1.000
_cell.length_c   1.000
_cell.angle_alpha   90.00
_cell.angle_beta   90.00
_cell.angle_gamma   90.00
#
_symmetry.space_group_name_H-M   'P 1'
#
loop_
_entity.id
_entity.type
_entity.pdbx_description
1 polymer ?
#
loop_
_entity_poly.entity_id
_entity_poly.type
_entity_poly.pdbx_seq_one_letter_code
_entity_poly.pdbx_strand_id
1 'polypeptide(L)'
;MIVQEVRNFTIFMKNFIEFPTFEVKHKNMVDELTKPCIFHPKTNKDCPIFTIDHIINEAEKNLSEHSLMLHYGCVIRMKVDWDCNLDRKIKLCKPEYSFARLDIPFYENPFSPGFNFRYATSWKQNQTYVRALTKAYGLRLIIAITGKAGKFDFITLTLNIGSLVGIFGLATFICDIAILHLSKKAHTYRKHIFDTVQLSARPDTILELAKRHMRRASRFPVPPSTIAEESSAETPDDMLTSPEQAVTMDPDNAMNSDQ
;
A
#
# COMPACT_ATOMS: atom_id res chain seq x y z
N MET A 1 39.95 -16.71 6.74
CA MET A 1 39.95 -17.64 5.59
C MET A 1 38.68 -17.39 4.81
N ILE A 2 38.75 -17.14 3.50
CA ILE A 2 37.58 -17.01 2.62
C ILE A 2 37.47 -18.32 1.84
N VAL A 3 36.27 -18.88 1.74
CA VAL A 3 36.03 -20.07 0.88
C VAL A 3 35.84 -19.58 -0.56
N GLN A 4 36.89 -19.65 -1.37
CA GLN A 4 36.92 -19.06 -2.71
C GLN A 4 35.88 -19.67 -3.67
N GLU A 5 35.55 -20.96 -3.48
CA GLU A 5 34.62 -21.71 -4.33
C GLU A 5 33.15 -21.31 -4.16
N VAL A 6 32.81 -20.47 -3.17
CA VAL A 6 31.42 -20.07 -2.85
C VAL A 6 30.66 -19.49 -4.04
N ARG A 7 31.33 -18.78 -4.96
CA ARG A 7 30.72 -18.27 -6.21
C ARG A 7 30.08 -19.39 -7.06
N ASN A 8 30.68 -20.58 -7.08
CA ASN A 8 30.24 -21.73 -7.86
C ASN A 8 29.16 -22.56 -7.14
N PHE A 9 28.83 -22.26 -5.88
CA PHE A 9 27.77 -22.98 -5.17
C PHE A 9 26.41 -22.67 -5.79
N THR A 10 25.51 -23.64 -5.73
CA THR A 10 24.14 -23.52 -6.28
C THR A 10 23.08 -23.62 -5.18
N ILE A 11 22.01 -22.84 -5.36
CA ILE A 11 20.81 -22.84 -4.52
C ILE A 11 19.66 -23.41 -5.36
N PHE A 12 19.06 -24.50 -4.88
CA PHE A 12 17.90 -25.15 -5.49
C PHE A 12 16.63 -24.75 -4.75
N MET A 13 15.75 -23.98 -5.39
CA MET A 13 14.51 -23.51 -4.78
C MET A 13 13.34 -24.46 -5.06
N LYS A 14 12.77 -25.04 -3.99
CA LYS A 14 11.41 -25.59 -4.01
C LYS A 14 10.44 -24.53 -3.46
N ASN A 15 9.60 -23.98 -4.33
CA ASN A 15 8.52 -23.07 -3.94
C ASN A 15 7.17 -23.64 -4.39
N PHE A 16 6.28 -23.79 -3.42
CA PHE A 16 4.87 -24.14 -3.61
C PHE A 16 4.03 -22.92 -3.22
N ILE A 17 2.96 -22.68 -3.95
CA ILE A 17 2.01 -21.59 -3.71
C ILE A 17 0.58 -22.11 -3.75
N GLU A 18 -0.29 -21.41 -3.05
CA GLU A 18 -1.73 -21.64 -3.04
C GLU A 18 -2.42 -20.27 -3.12
N PHE A 19 -3.49 -20.18 -3.90
CA PHE A 19 -4.39 -19.03 -3.94
C PHE A 19 -5.72 -19.47 -3.31
N PRO A 20 -5.91 -19.35 -1.97
CA PRO A 20 -6.99 -20.03 -1.27
C PRO A 20 -8.39 -19.64 -1.78
N THR A 21 -8.60 -18.36 -2.08
CA THR A 21 -9.84 -17.80 -2.66
C THR A 21 -10.27 -18.45 -3.99
N PHE A 22 -9.35 -19.14 -4.67
CA PHE A 22 -9.61 -19.82 -5.94
C PHE A 22 -9.34 -21.33 -5.88
N GLU A 23 -8.94 -21.86 -4.72
CA GLU A 23 -8.52 -23.25 -4.47
C GLU A 23 -7.39 -23.77 -5.39
N VAL A 24 -6.63 -22.86 -6.03
CA VAL A 24 -5.55 -23.21 -6.97
C VAL A 24 -4.22 -23.40 -6.25
N LYS A 25 -3.66 -24.61 -6.34
CA LYS A 25 -2.30 -24.95 -5.90
C LYS A 25 -1.33 -24.99 -7.09
N HIS A 26 -0.15 -24.41 -6.95
CA HIS A 26 0.89 -24.45 -7.96
C HIS A 26 2.31 -24.51 -7.36
N LYS A 27 3.34 -24.65 -8.21
CA LYS A 27 4.74 -24.83 -7.81
C LYS A 27 5.66 -24.23 -8.87
N ASN A 28 6.86 -23.78 -8.48
CA ASN A 28 7.85 -23.21 -9.39
C ASN A 28 8.52 -24.22 -10.35
N MET A 29 8.17 -25.51 -10.26
CA MET A 29 8.80 -26.57 -11.05
C MET A 29 7.86 -27.08 -12.15
N VAL A 30 8.35 -27.06 -13.39
CA VAL A 30 7.80 -27.87 -14.48
C VAL A 30 7.94 -29.35 -14.10
N ASP A 31 6.94 -30.17 -14.41
CA ASP A 31 6.89 -31.59 -14.02
C ASP A 31 8.02 -32.44 -14.63
N GLU A 32 8.66 -31.97 -15.70
CA GLU A 32 9.67 -32.68 -16.50
C GLU A 32 11.03 -31.97 -16.45
N LEU A 33 11.63 -31.82 -15.26
CA LEU A 33 13.01 -31.33 -15.11
C LEU A 33 14.03 -32.42 -15.50
N THR A 34 13.97 -32.87 -16.75
CA THR A 34 14.68 -34.03 -17.32
C THR A 34 16.17 -33.82 -17.58
N LYS A 35 16.69 -32.60 -17.37
CA LYS A 35 18.10 -32.24 -17.56
C LYS A 35 18.57 -31.32 -16.43
N PRO A 36 19.85 -31.41 -16.01
CA PRO A 36 20.44 -30.40 -15.14
C PRO A 36 20.39 -29.04 -15.84
N CYS A 37 19.97 -28.01 -15.12
CA CYS A 37 19.85 -26.65 -15.63
C CYS A 37 20.48 -25.67 -14.63
N ILE A 38 20.80 -24.48 -15.12
CA ILE A 38 21.10 -23.30 -14.31
C ILE A 38 20.19 -22.17 -14.80
N PHE A 39 19.62 -21.41 -13.87
CA PHE A 39 18.78 -20.26 -14.15
C PHE A 39 19.53 -19.22 -14.97
N HIS A 40 18.82 -18.63 -15.93
CA HIS A 40 19.29 -17.47 -16.67
C HIS A 40 18.08 -16.65 -17.11
N PRO A 41 18.05 -15.32 -16.93
CA PRO A 41 16.88 -14.47 -17.23
C PRO A 41 16.49 -14.34 -18.72
N LYS A 42 17.04 -15.17 -19.60
CA LYS A 42 16.77 -15.17 -21.06
C LYS A 42 16.61 -16.59 -21.63
N THR A 43 17.59 -17.48 -21.40
CA THR A 43 17.57 -18.85 -21.93
C THR A 43 16.79 -19.82 -21.05
N ASN A 44 17.03 -19.80 -19.73
CA ASN A 44 16.52 -20.78 -18.77
C ASN A 44 15.72 -20.12 -17.64
N LYS A 45 14.69 -19.32 -17.97
CA LYS A 45 13.85 -18.63 -16.97
C LYS A 45 13.14 -19.59 -15.99
N ASP A 46 12.76 -20.77 -16.46
CA ASP A 46 11.97 -21.74 -15.68
C ASP A 46 12.84 -22.61 -14.73
N CYS A 47 14.17 -22.42 -14.73
CA CYS A 47 15.07 -23.28 -13.96
C CYS A 47 15.15 -22.85 -12.47
N PRO A 48 14.88 -23.73 -11.50
CA PRO A 48 14.88 -23.39 -10.08
C PRO A 48 16.27 -23.46 -9.40
N ILE A 49 17.36 -23.44 -10.17
CA ILE A 49 18.74 -23.64 -9.69
C ILE A 49 19.56 -22.39 -10.00
N PHE A 50 20.00 -21.67 -8.97
CA PHE A 50 20.69 -20.38 -9.08
C PHE A 50 22.14 -20.52 -8.59
N THR A 51 23.12 -19.95 -9.29
CA THR A 51 24.50 -19.83 -8.77
C THR A 51 24.62 -18.63 -7.83
N ILE A 52 25.48 -18.73 -6.81
CA ILE A 52 25.78 -17.59 -5.93
C ILE A 52 26.34 -16.41 -6.73
N ASP A 53 27.21 -16.66 -7.71
CA ASP A 53 27.76 -15.61 -8.57
C ASP A 53 26.66 -14.80 -9.30
N HIS A 54 25.66 -15.47 -9.88
CA HIS A 54 24.53 -14.79 -10.52
C HIS A 54 23.70 -13.97 -9.52
N ILE A 55 23.45 -14.50 -8.32
CA ILE A 55 22.73 -13.78 -7.26
C ILE A 55 23.48 -12.50 -6.84
N ILE A 56 24.82 -12.55 -6.76
CA ILE A 56 25.66 -11.37 -6.46
C ILE A 56 25.59 -10.36 -7.61
N ASN A 57 25.79 -10.82 -8.86
CA ASN A 57 25.84 -9.96 -10.06
C ASN A 57 24.51 -9.23 -10.36
N GLU A 58 23.36 -9.83 -10.01
CA GLU A 58 22.05 -9.18 -10.14
C GLU A 58 21.72 -8.28 -8.94
N ALA A 59 22.18 -8.63 -7.73
CA ALA A 59 21.91 -7.85 -6.51
C ALA A 59 22.78 -6.59 -6.38
N GLU A 60 23.98 -6.60 -6.98
CA GLU A 60 24.97 -5.52 -6.93
C GLU A 60 25.75 -5.46 -8.26
N LYS A 61 25.86 -4.27 -8.86
CA LYS A 61 26.52 -4.05 -10.15
C LYS A 61 28.00 -3.65 -10.00
N ASN A 62 28.40 -3.18 -8.83
CA ASN A 62 29.77 -2.74 -8.58
C ASN A 62 30.68 -3.94 -8.22
N LEU A 63 31.57 -4.31 -9.15
CA LEU A 63 32.50 -5.43 -8.99
C LEU A 63 33.41 -5.31 -7.74
N SER A 64 33.69 -4.08 -7.28
CA SER A 64 34.46 -3.83 -6.05
C SER A 64 33.72 -4.31 -4.81
N GLU A 65 32.39 -4.07 -4.76
CA GLU A 65 31.54 -4.49 -3.64
C GLU A 65 31.47 -6.02 -3.54
N HIS A 66 31.47 -6.76 -4.66
CA HIS A 66 31.37 -8.23 -4.67
C HIS A 66 32.42 -8.91 -3.79
N SER A 67 33.66 -8.42 -3.83
CA SER A 67 34.76 -8.96 -3.03
C SER A 67 34.58 -8.66 -1.53
N LEU A 68 33.99 -7.50 -1.21
CA LEU A 68 33.68 -7.08 0.15
C LEU A 68 32.47 -7.85 0.71
N MET A 69 31.44 -8.10 -0.11
CA MET A 69 30.26 -8.92 0.21
C MET A 69 30.67 -10.37 0.59
N LEU A 70 31.67 -10.92 -0.09
CA LEU A 70 32.23 -12.25 0.20
C LEU A 70 33.17 -12.27 1.42
N HIS A 71 33.72 -11.13 1.84
CA HIS A 71 34.64 -11.03 2.98
C HIS A 71 33.93 -10.67 4.30
N TYR A 72 33.10 -9.64 4.28
CA TYR A 72 32.36 -9.12 5.44
C TYR A 72 30.91 -9.64 5.54
N GLY A 73 30.45 -10.39 4.54
CA GLY A 73 29.06 -10.79 4.41
C GLY A 73 28.17 -9.68 3.83
N CYS A 74 26.93 -10.02 3.50
CA CYS A 74 25.96 -9.13 2.85
C CYS A 74 24.55 -9.71 3.04
N VAL A 75 23.50 -8.88 2.95
CA VAL A 75 22.10 -9.32 3.04
C VAL A 75 21.43 -9.09 1.68
N ILE A 76 21.03 -10.17 1.01
CA ILE A 76 20.43 -10.12 -0.32
C ILE A 76 18.97 -10.58 -0.24
N ARG A 77 18.06 -9.82 -0.82
CA ARG A 77 16.68 -10.23 -1.08
C ARG A 77 16.61 -10.95 -2.42
N MET A 78 16.05 -12.16 -2.42
CA MET A 78 15.52 -12.81 -3.62
C MET A 78 14.00 -12.68 -3.57
N LYS A 79 13.43 -11.84 -4.44
CA LYS A 79 11.98 -11.74 -4.63
C LYS A 79 11.54 -12.81 -5.63
N VAL A 80 10.47 -13.53 -5.28
CA VAL A 80 9.78 -14.50 -6.13
C VAL A 80 8.36 -13.98 -6.33
N ASP A 81 8.07 -13.43 -7.50
CA ASP A 81 6.79 -12.76 -7.76
C ASP A 81 5.90 -13.60 -8.68
N TRP A 82 4.61 -13.70 -8.36
CA TRP A 82 3.63 -14.50 -9.10
C TRP A 82 2.41 -13.66 -9.47
N ASP A 83 2.41 -12.94 -10.60
CA ASP A 83 1.19 -12.31 -11.15
C ASP A 83 0.54 -13.26 -12.16
N CYS A 84 -0.61 -13.84 -11.78
CA CYS A 84 -1.21 -14.98 -12.45
C CYS A 84 -2.68 -14.78 -12.81
N ASN A 85 -2.96 -14.70 -14.12
CA ASN A 85 -4.32 -14.82 -14.63
C ASN A 85 -4.74 -16.31 -14.66
N LEU A 86 -5.74 -16.65 -13.85
CA LEU A 86 -6.28 -18.00 -13.66
C LEU A 86 -7.40 -18.36 -14.66
N ASP A 87 -7.79 -17.45 -15.55
CA ASP A 87 -8.65 -17.74 -16.71
C ASP A 87 -7.87 -18.46 -17.81
N ARG A 88 -6.54 -18.38 -17.74
CA ARG A 88 -5.59 -19.10 -18.60
C ARG A 88 -5.13 -20.39 -17.93
N LYS A 89 -4.54 -21.28 -18.73
CA LYS A 89 -3.95 -22.55 -18.24
C LYS A 89 -2.91 -22.27 -17.16
N ILE A 90 -3.05 -22.89 -15.98
CA ILE A 90 -2.16 -22.66 -14.83
C ILE A 90 -0.66 -22.84 -15.15
N LYS A 91 -0.29 -23.68 -16.13
CA LYS A 91 1.11 -23.83 -16.59
C LYS A 91 1.72 -22.56 -17.25
N LEU A 92 0.94 -21.48 -17.42
CA LEU A 92 1.39 -20.15 -17.85
C LEU A 92 1.60 -19.18 -16.67
N CYS A 93 1.06 -19.47 -15.49
CA CYS A 93 1.43 -18.81 -14.23
C CYS A 93 2.87 -19.25 -13.90
N LYS A 94 3.80 -18.31 -13.83
CA LYS A 94 5.23 -18.57 -13.63
C LYS A 94 5.82 -17.54 -12.67
N PRO A 95 6.83 -17.91 -11.87
CA PRO A 95 7.49 -16.99 -10.98
C PRO A 95 8.46 -16.08 -11.76
N GLU A 96 8.45 -14.79 -11.47
CA GLU A 96 9.53 -13.87 -11.84
C GLU A 96 10.50 -13.72 -10.67
N TYR A 97 11.78 -13.96 -10.95
CA TYR A 97 12.88 -13.89 -10.00
C TYR A 97 13.61 -12.55 -10.13
N SER A 98 13.80 -11.85 -9.01
CA SER A 98 14.62 -10.63 -8.96
C SER A 98 15.44 -10.55 -7.67
N PHE A 99 16.62 -9.96 -7.77
CA PHE A 99 17.60 -9.88 -6.69
C PHE A 99 17.89 -8.42 -6.35
N ALA A 100 18.13 -8.13 -5.07
CA ALA A 100 18.50 -6.81 -4.60
C ALA A 100 19.26 -6.91 -3.27
N ARG A 101 20.29 -6.09 -3.09
CA ARG A 101 20.92 -5.87 -1.78
C ARG A 101 19.95 -5.22 -0.78
N LEU A 102 20.13 -5.51 0.51
CA LEU A 102 19.35 -4.94 1.63
C LEU A 102 20.21 -4.27 2.71
N ASP A 103 21.49 -4.65 2.85
CA ASP A 103 22.45 -3.96 3.71
C ASP A 103 23.03 -2.71 3.04
N ILE A 104 23.48 -1.76 3.86
CA ILE A 104 24.13 -0.53 3.40
C ILE A 104 25.45 -0.88 2.67
N PRO A 105 25.68 -0.37 1.45
CA PRO A 105 26.91 -0.62 0.70
C PRO A 105 28.19 -0.17 1.42
N PHE A 106 29.32 -0.82 1.13
CA PHE A 106 30.57 -0.56 1.85
C PHE A 106 31.15 0.81 1.52
N TYR A 107 30.95 1.31 0.29
CA TYR A 107 31.35 2.66 -0.11
C TYR A 107 30.65 3.79 0.68
N GLU A 108 29.55 3.50 1.37
CA GLU A 108 28.83 4.47 2.23
C GLU A 108 29.40 4.52 3.67
N ASN A 109 30.48 3.78 3.95
CA ASN A 109 31.17 3.69 5.24
C ASN A 109 30.25 3.37 6.45
N PRO A 110 29.40 2.32 6.39
CA PRO A 110 28.50 1.97 7.47
C PRO A 110 29.24 1.56 8.75
N PHE A 111 28.73 2.01 9.91
CA PHE A 111 29.26 1.68 11.24
C PHE A 111 29.37 0.17 11.52
N SER A 112 28.49 -0.64 10.91
CA SER A 112 28.60 -2.10 10.93
C SER A 112 28.53 -2.65 9.49
N PRO A 113 29.67 -2.90 8.83
CA PRO A 113 29.70 -3.36 7.45
C PRO A 113 29.32 -4.85 7.33
N GLY A 114 28.45 -5.15 6.35
CA GLY A 114 28.13 -6.51 5.92
C GLY A 114 27.23 -7.31 6.88
N PHE A 115 27.42 -8.63 6.94
CA PHE A 115 26.62 -9.53 7.77
C PHE A 115 27.48 -10.61 8.46
N ASN A 116 27.39 -10.65 9.80
CA ASN A 116 28.16 -11.56 10.64
C ASN A 116 27.38 -12.00 11.89
N PHE A 117 27.70 -13.19 12.38
CA PHE A 117 27.15 -13.73 13.63
C PHE A 117 28.21 -14.54 14.39
N ARG A 118 27.95 -14.86 15.66
CA ARG A 118 28.81 -15.72 16.48
C ARG A 118 28.00 -16.92 16.98
N TYR A 119 28.62 -18.09 16.98
CA TYR A 119 28.07 -19.32 17.58
C TYR A 119 29.18 -20.04 18.35
N ALA A 120 28.80 -20.87 19.31
CA ALA A 120 29.75 -21.62 20.13
C ALA A 120 29.46 -23.12 20.09
N THR A 121 30.49 -23.92 19.84
CA THR A 121 30.45 -25.37 20.02
C THR A 121 31.09 -25.70 21.35
N SER A 122 30.35 -26.31 22.27
CA SER A 122 30.81 -26.64 23.62
C SER A 122 30.92 -28.15 23.81
N TRP A 123 31.98 -28.61 24.47
CA TRP A 123 32.21 -30.01 24.82
C TRP A 123 32.87 -30.14 26.20
N LYS A 124 33.01 -31.37 26.70
CA LYS A 124 33.68 -31.67 27.97
C LYS A 124 34.99 -32.39 27.68
N GLN A 125 36.08 -31.93 28.28
CA GLN A 125 37.44 -32.46 28.07
C GLN A 125 38.15 -32.53 29.42
N ASN A 126 38.60 -33.72 29.81
CA ASN A 126 39.24 -33.99 31.10
C ASN A 126 38.48 -33.38 32.29
N GLN A 127 37.19 -33.71 32.39
CA GLN A 127 36.20 -33.18 33.33
C GLN A 127 35.85 -31.68 33.22
N THR A 128 36.69 -30.85 32.61
CA THR A 128 36.46 -29.41 32.37
C THR A 128 35.50 -29.17 31.19
N TYR A 129 34.68 -28.11 31.26
CA TYR A 129 33.86 -27.65 30.14
C TYR A 129 34.64 -26.66 29.26
N VAL A 130 34.69 -26.91 27.96
CA VAL A 130 35.44 -26.14 26.96
C VAL A 130 34.49 -25.70 25.85
N ARG A 131 34.75 -24.54 25.22
CA ARG A 131 34.01 -24.07 24.04
C ARG A 131 34.93 -23.46 22.99
N ALA A 132 34.65 -23.75 21.72
CA ALA A 132 35.14 -22.96 20.60
C ALA A 132 34.08 -21.91 20.23
N LEU A 133 34.45 -20.63 20.22
CA LEU A 133 33.58 -19.53 19.79
C LEU A 133 33.96 -19.10 18.37
N THR A 134 33.10 -19.40 17.40
CA THR A 134 33.32 -19.06 15.99
C THR A 134 32.57 -17.80 15.62
N LYS A 135 33.25 -16.82 15.00
CA LYS A 135 32.61 -15.70 14.30
C LYS A 135 32.52 -16.03 12.81
N ALA A 136 31.31 -16.13 12.28
CA ALA A 136 31.05 -16.35 10.86
C ALA A 136 30.65 -15.03 10.17
N TYR A 137 31.12 -14.87 8.93
CA TYR A 137 30.72 -13.84 7.98
C TYR A 137 30.15 -14.54 6.75
N GLY A 138 29.19 -13.96 6.05
CA GLY A 138 28.65 -14.57 4.83
C GLY A 138 27.38 -13.92 4.30
N LEU A 139 26.85 -14.49 3.22
CA LEU A 139 25.66 -14.00 2.54
C LEU A 139 24.39 -14.50 3.25
N ARG A 140 23.51 -13.58 3.66
CA ARG A 140 22.17 -13.88 4.16
C ARG A 140 21.16 -13.66 3.04
N LEU A 141 20.67 -14.75 2.44
CA LEU A 141 19.64 -14.72 1.43
C LEU A 141 18.24 -14.71 2.09
N ILE A 142 17.49 -13.62 1.90
CA ILE A 142 16.11 -13.47 2.35
C ILE A 142 15.19 -13.72 1.16
N ILE A 143 14.42 -14.81 1.22
CA ILE A 143 13.47 -15.19 0.18
C ILE A 143 12.12 -14.52 0.47
N ALA A 144 11.71 -13.59 -0.38
CA ALA A 144 10.44 -12.87 -0.28
C ALA A 144 9.51 -13.33 -1.40
N ILE A 145 8.47 -14.09 -1.06
CA ILE A 145 7.48 -14.57 -2.04
C ILE A 145 6.29 -13.61 -2.04
N THR A 146 5.93 -13.09 -3.20
CA THR A 146 4.72 -12.30 -3.42
C THR A 146 3.87 -12.97 -4.50
N GLY A 147 2.55 -12.80 -4.42
CA GLY A 147 1.64 -13.42 -5.37
C GLY A 147 0.32 -12.66 -5.47
N LYS A 148 -0.18 -12.57 -6.69
CA LYS A 148 -1.43 -11.95 -7.07
C LYS A 148 -2.10 -12.86 -8.09
N ALA A 149 -3.32 -13.27 -7.82
CA ALA A 149 -4.13 -14.03 -8.76
C ALA A 149 -5.34 -13.20 -9.20
N GLY A 150 -5.58 -13.17 -10.51
CA GLY A 150 -6.82 -12.66 -11.09
C GLY A 150 -7.60 -13.80 -11.73
N LYS A 151 -8.90 -13.86 -11.48
CA LYS A 151 -9.85 -14.77 -12.13
C LYS A 151 -11.11 -13.96 -12.48
N PHE A 152 -11.76 -14.29 -13.59
CA PHE A 152 -12.99 -13.68 -14.03
C PHE A 152 -14.11 -13.90 -13.01
N ASP A 153 -14.73 -12.80 -12.59
CA ASP A 153 -15.94 -12.77 -11.77
C ASP A 153 -17.00 -11.88 -12.43
N PHE A 154 -18.19 -12.45 -12.59
CA PHE A 154 -19.35 -11.78 -13.17
C PHE A 154 -19.94 -10.68 -12.26
N ILE A 155 -19.79 -10.82 -10.93
CA ILE A 155 -20.28 -9.82 -9.98
C ILE A 155 -19.43 -8.56 -10.08
N THR A 156 -18.10 -8.70 -10.01
CA THR A 156 -17.11 -7.64 -10.22
C THR A 156 -17.27 -6.98 -11.60
N LEU A 157 -17.48 -7.76 -12.67
CA LEU A 157 -17.77 -7.21 -14.00
C LEU A 157 -19.02 -6.31 -13.97
N THR A 158 -20.11 -6.81 -13.41
CA THR A 158 -21.39 -6.09 -13.35
C THR A 158 -21.30 -4.81 -12.53
N LEU A 159 -20.59 -4.84 -11.39
CA LEU A 159 -20.32 -3.67 -10.56
C LEU A 159 -19.50 -2.60 -11.30
N ASN A 160 -18.46 -3.02 -12.03
CA ASN A 160 -17.64 -2.12 -12.84
C ASN A 160 -18.44 -1.48 -13.99
N ILE A 161 -19.33 -2.24 -14.65
CA ILE A 161 -20.26 -1.71 -15.67
C ILE A 161 -21.23 -0.72 -15.03
N GLY A 162 -21.80 -1.01 -13.85
CA GLY A 162 -22.67 -0.09 -13.13
C GLY A 162 -21.99 1.24 -12.77
N SER A 163 -20.74 1.17 -12.30
CA SER A 163 -19.90 2.36 -12.03
C SER A 163 -19.64 3.17 -13.30
N LEU A 164 -19.33 2.51 -14.43
CA LEU A 164 -19.16 3.15 -15.73
C LEU A 164 -20.46 3.80 -16.25
N VAL A 165 -21.62 3.19 -16.03
CA VAL A 165 -22.92 3.82 -16.35
C VAL A 165 -23.16 5.05 -15.47
N GLY A 166 -22.81 4.99 -14.18
CA GLY A 166 -22.92 6.11 -13.26
C GLY A 166 -22.09 7.34 -13.66
N ILE A 167 -20.86 7.15 -14.16
CA ILE A 167 -19.98 8.28 -14.51
C ILE A 167 -20.50 9.09 -15.72
N PHE A 168 -21.27 8.48 -16.62
CA PHE A 168 -21.91 9.21 -17.72
C PHE A 168 -22.95 10.24 -17.25
N GLY A 169 -23.65 9.97 -16.14
CA GLY A 169 -24.58 10.94 -15.54
C GLY A 169 -23.87 12.19 -14.96
N LEU A 170 -22.65 12.00 -14.43
CA LEU A 170 -21.80 13.12 -14.02
C LEU A 170 -21.26 13.88 -15.25
N ALA A 171 -20.91 13.17 -16.32
CA ALA A 171 -20.45 13.80 -17.56
C ALA A 171 -21.54 14.71 -18.18
N THR A 172 -22.81 14.26 -18.25
CA THR A 172 -23.91 15.11 -18.74
C THR A 172 -24.13 16.34 -17.87
N PHE A 173 -24.08 16.19 -16.54
CA PHE A 173 -24.21 17.31 -15.60
C PHE A 173 -23.11 18.37 -15.78
N ILE A 174 -21.86 17.94 -16.00
CA ILE A 174 -20.73 18.84 -16.29
C ILE A 174 -20.89 19.51 -17.67
N CYS A 175 -21.38 18.78 -18.68
CA CYS A 175 -21.69 19.35 -19.99
C CYS A 175 -22.79 20.42 -19.90
N ASP A 176 -23.86 20.20 -19.14
CA ASP A 176 -24.94 21.17 -18.95
C ASP A 176 -24.43 22.45 -18.26
N ILE A 177 -23.61 22.32 -17.21
CA ILE A 177 -22.94 23.46 -16.56
C ILE A 177 -22.06 24.22 -17.55
N ALA A 178 -21.24 23.52 -18.35
CA ALA A 178 -20.38 24.15 -19.33
C ALA A 178 -21.17 24.90 -20.41
N ILE A 179 -22.27 24.33 -20.91
CA ILE A 179 -23.15 24.99 -21.89
C ILE A 179 -23.88 26.18 -21.27
N LEU A 180 -24.33 26.09 -20.02
CA LEU A 180 -25.07 27.17 -19.34
C LEU A 180 -24.19 28.35 -18.90
N HIS A 181 -22.92 28.11 -18.56
CA HIS A 181 -22.04 29.15 -17.99
C HIS A 181 -20.88 29.59 -18.89
N LEU A 182 -20.43 28.76 -19.83
CA LEU A 182 -19.26 29.07 -20.69
C LEU A 182 -19.64 29.34 -22.16
N SER A 183 -20.84 28.96 -22.60
CA SER A 183 -21.27 29.16 -23.99
C SER A 183 -21.76 30.59 -24.25
N LYS A 184 -21.24 31.23 -25.32
CA LYS A 184 -21.77 32.49 -25.85
C LYS A 184 -23.22 32.40 -26.35
N LYS A 185 -23.80 31.19 -26.45
CA LYS A 185 -25.22 30.95 -26.78
C LYS A 185 -26.04 30.40 -25.60
N ALA A 186 -25.56 30.50 -24.36
CA ALA A 186 -26.23 29.98 -23.17
C ALA A 186 -27.70 30.43 -23.04
N HIS A 187 -28.03 31.66 -23.41
CA HIS A 187 -29.42 32.16 -23.39
C HIS A 187 -30.34 31.37 -24.34
N THR A 188 -29.86 30.95 -25.51
CA THR A 188 -30.64 30.13 -26.45
C THR A 188 -30.90 28.74 -25.85
N TYR A 189 -29.86 28.10 -25.30
CA TYR A 189 -29.98 26.80 -24.64
C TYR A 189 -30.94 26.86 -23.44
N ARG A 190 -30.79 27.88 -22.58
CA ARG A 190 -31.66 28.10 -21.42
C ARG A 190 -33.14 28.27 -21.80
N LYS A 191 -33.45 28.87 -22.95
CA LYS A 191 -34.83 29.00 -23.46
C LYS A 191 -35.42 27.70 -24.01
N HIS A 192 -34.59 26.73 -24.40
CA HIS A 192 -35.05 25.41 -24.88
C HIS A 192 -35.10 24.33 -23.79
N ILE A 193 -34.43 24.55 -22.64
CA ILE A 193 -34.38 23.61 -21.52
C ILE A 193 -35.34 24.01 -20.38
N PHE A 194 -35.55 25.30 -20.13
CA PHE A 194 -36.32 25.78 -18.97
C PHE A 194 -37.59 26.54 -19.39
N ASP A 195 -38.75 25.87 -19.30
CA ASP A 195 -40.04 26.53 -19.36
C ASP A 195 -40.36 27.24 -18.02
N THR A 196 -40.46 28.57 -18.06
CA THR A 196 -40.79 29.37 -16.87
C THR A 196 -42.30 29.36 -16.61
N VAL A 197 -42.77 28.34 -15.89
CA VAL A 197 -44.18 28.23 -15.47
C VAL A 197 -44.50 29.27 -14.40
N GLN A 198 -45.29 30.28 -14.76
CA GLN A 198 -45.94 31.20 -13.83
C GLN A 198 -47.00 30.42 -13.03
N LEU A 199 -46.66 29.96 -11.82
CA LEU A 199 -47.65 29.42 -10.88
C LEU A 199 -48.63 30.54 -10.49
N SER A 200 -49.85 30.49 -11.00
CA SER A 200 -50.97 31.39 -10.65
C SER A 200 -51.56 31.09 -9.25
N ALA A 201 -50.70 30.76 -8.29
CA ALA A 201 -51.02 30.65 -6.88
C ALA A 201 -51.36 32.04 -6.33
N ARG A 202 -52.65 32.37 -6.32
CA ARG A 202 -53.22 33.61 -5.76
C ARG A 202 -52.74 33.79 -4.31
N PRO A 203 -51.74 34.65 -4.02
CA PRO A 203 -50.89 34.50 -2.82
C PRO A 203 -51.69 34.60 -1.53
N ASP A 204 -52.69 35.48 -1.53
CA ASP A 204 -53.56 35.81 -0.41
C ASP A 204 -54.35 34.59 0.08
N THR A 205 -54.73 33.70 -0.83
CA THR A 205 -55.73 32.64 -0.52
C THR A 205 -55.10 31.48 0.24
N ILE A 206 -53.91 31.03 -0.16
CA ILE A 206 -53.18 29.96 0.55
C ILE A 206 -52.61 30.49 1.87
N LEU A 207 -52.09 31.72 1.88
CA LEU A 207 -51.55 32.34 3.08
C LEU A 207 -52.63 32.58 4.15
N GLU A 208 -53.82 33.04 3.77
CA GLU A 208 -54.95 33.14 4.72
C GLU A 208 -55.53 31.78 5.12
N LEU A 209 -55.47 30.74 4.27
CA LEU A 209 -55.85 29.38 4.67
C LEU A 209 -54.90 28.85 5.76
N ALA A 210 -53.59 29.01 5.56
CA ALA A 210 -52.57 28.63 6.53
C ALA A 210 -52.72 29.41 7.86
N LYS A 211 -52.88 30.74 7.81
CA LYS A 211 -53.17 31.57 8.98
C LYS A 211 -54.47 31.15 9.70
N ARG A 212 -55.53 30.81 8.97
CA ARG A 212 -56.79 30.32 9.54
C ARG A 212 -56.64 28.96 10.23
N HIS A 213 -55.81 28.06 9.70
CA HIS A 213 -55.48 26.80 10.37
C HIS A 213 -54.64 27.04 11.64
N MET A 214 -53.61 27.89 11.59
CA MET A 214 -52.81 28.26 12.77
C MET A 214 -53.67 28.90 13.88
N ARG A 215 -54.57 29.85 13.52
CA ARG A 215 -55.52 30.49 14.45
C ARG A 215 -56.63 29.57 14.98
N ARG A 216 -56.78 28.36 14.43
CA ARG A 216 -57.62 27.28 14.99
C ARG A 216 -56.82 26.34 15.88
N ALA A 217 -55.58 26.01 15.50
CA ALA A 217 -54.67 25.22 16.32
C ALA A 217 -54.32 25.92 17.65
N SER A 218 -54.13 27.25 17.63
CA SER A 218 -53.84 28.08 18.80
C SER A 218 -55.03 28.29 19.76
N ARG A 219 -55.99 27.37 19.80
CA ARG A 219 -57.20 27.46 20.65
C ARG A 219 -57.51 26.18 21.42
N PHE A 220 -56.53 25.30 21.58
CA PHE A 220 -56.55 24.26 22.61
C PHE A 220 -55.97 24.80 23.93
N PRO A 221 -56.50 24.41 25.10
CA PRO A 221 -56.03 24.89 26.39
C PRO A 221 -54.68 24.25 26.77
N VAL A 222 -53.82 25.05 27.40
CA VAL A 222 -52.57 24.58 28.01
C VAL A 222 -52.90 23.88 29.34
N PRO A 223 -52.44 22.63 29.58
CA PRO A 223 -52.63 21.97 30.88
C PRO A 223 -51.72 22.59 31.96
N PRO A 224 -52.08 22.49 33.26
CA PRO A 224 -51.31 23.13 34.33
C PRO A 224 -49.91 22.55 34.52
N SER A 225 -48.96 23.40 34.89
CA SER A 225 -47.59 23.01 35.26
C SER A 225 -47.50 22.62 36.74
N THR A 226 -46.96 21.43 37.04
CA THR A 226 -46.56 21.05 38.41
C THR A 226 -45.08 21.33 38.66
N ILE A 227 -44.84 22.22 39.62
CA ILE A 227 -43.59 22.51 40.33
C ILE A 227 -43.58 21.57 41.56
N ALA A 228 -42.48 20.98 42.04
CA ALA A 228 -41.13 20.77 41.52
C ALA A 228 -40.46 19.66 42.38
N GLU A 229 -39.22 19.26 42.05
CA GLU A 229 -38.19 19.08 43.08
C GLU A 229 -36.82 19.45 42.48
N GLU A 230 -35.92 19.97 43.32
CA GLU A 230 -34.74 20.76 42.92
C GLU A 230 -33.42 20.10 43.38
N SER A 231 -32.28 20.65 42.92
CA SER A 231 -30.93 20.50 43.53
C SER A 231 -30.19 19.16 43.31
N SER A 232 -28.87 19.08 43.06
CA SER A 232 -27.78 20.02 42.68
C SER A 232 -26.51 19.18 42.35
N ALA A 233 -25.37 19.64 41.81
CA ALA A 233 -24.94 20.94 41.25
C ALA A 233 -23.74 20.74 40.26
N GLU A 234 -23.72 21.58 39.20
CA GLU A 234 -22.59 22.30 38.55
C GLU A 234 -21.29 21.61 38.04
N THR A 235 -20.54 22.42 37.27
CA THR A 235 -19.42 22.11 36.34
C THR A 235 -18.04 22.51 36.91
N PRO A 236 -16.92 22.38 36.15
CA PRO A 236 -16.43 23.44 35.23
C PRO A 236 -16.27 22.96 33.77
N ASP A 237 -16.51 23.77 32.73
CA ASP A 237 -15.65 24.82 32.10
C ASP A 237 -14.40 24.25 31.40
N ASP A 238 -14.13 24.54 30.12
CA ASP A 238 -13.67 25.86 29.61
C ASP A 238 -13.92 26.09 28.08
N MET A 239 -13.56 27.27 27.55
CA MET A 239 -13.76 27.73 26.15
C MET A 239 -12.49 27.56 25.25
N LEU A 240 -12.27 28.06 24.01
CA LEU A 240 -12.88 29.09 23.13
C LEU A 240 -12.56 28.82 21.61
N THR A 241 -12.60 29.83 20.75
CA THR A 241 -12.66 29.80 19.27
C THR A 241 -11.34 30.10 18.51
N SER A 242 -11.33 29.83 17.19
CA SER A 242 -10.36 30.34 16.17
C SER A 242 -10.97 31.56 15.41
N PRO A 243 -10.33 32.33 14.48
CA PRO A 243 -9.30 31.93 13.48
C PRO A 243 -8.22 33.02 13.07
N GLU A 244 -7.60 32.83 11.88
CA GLU A 244 -6.87 33.78 10.99
C GLU A 244 -5.32 33.99 11.07
N GLN A 245 -4.74 34.84 10.20
CA GLN A 245 -3.55 34.52 9.37
C GLN A 245 -2.32 35.47 9.37
N ALA A 246 -1.12 34.85 9.31
CA ALA A 246 0.06 35.13 8.46
C ALA A 246 0.98 36.40 8.58
N VAL A 247 2.24 36.22 8.09
CA VAL A 247 3.37 37.18 7.83
C VAL A 247 3.94 37.95 9.05
N THR A 248 5.23 38.35 9.18
CA THR A 248 6.44 38.38 8.31
C THR A 248 7.72 37.85 9.01
N MET A 249 8.85 37.86 8.29
CA MET A 249 10.25 37.77 8.81
C MET A 249 10.73 39.19 9.29
N ASP A 250 11.96 39.48 9.75
CA ASP A 250 13.24 38.76 9.64
C ASP A 250 14.16 38.81 10.92
N PRO A 251 15.39 39.43 11.06
CA PRO A 251 16.44 38.87 11.93
C PRO A 251 17.01 39.83 13.04
N ASP A 252 18.23 39.52 13.52
CA ASP A 252 19.16 40.26 14.40
C ASP A 252 18.76 40.62 15.85
N ASN A 253 19.36 39.91 16.84
CA ASN A 253 20.55 40.42 17.56
C ASN A 253 21.28 39.31 18.36
N ALA A 254 22.40 39.60 19.02
CA ALA A 254 23.40 38.61 19.44
C ALA A 254 23.82 38.59 20.93
N MET A 255 24.59 37.54 21.27
CA MET A 255 25.56 37.37 22.38
C MET A 255 25.10 37.00 23.81
N ASN A 256 25.96 36.15 24.40
CA ASN A 256 26.23 35.87 25.82
C ASN A 256 25.17 35.17 26.71
N SER A 257 25.56 34.37 27.72
CA SER A 257 26.82 33.63 27.95
C SER A 257 26.64 32.55 29.06
N ASP A 258 27.67 31.70 29.22
CA ASP A 258 28.03 30.96 30.44
C ASP A 258 27.01 30.03 31.14
N GLN A 259 27.05 28.72 30.80
CA GLN A 259 27.45 27.65 31.74
C GLN A 259 27.75 26.32 31.03
#